data_AF-A0A9C8ZET3-F1
#
_entry.id   AF-A0A9C8ZET3-F1
#
_cell.length_a   1.000
_cell.length_b   1.000
_cell.length_c   1.000
_cell.angle_alpha   90.00
_cell.angle_beta   90.00
_cell.angle_gamma   90.00
#
_symmetry.space_group_name_H-M   'P 1'
#
loop_
_entity.id
_entity.type
_entity.pdbx_description
1 polymer ?
#
loop_
_entity_poly.entity_id
_entity_poly.type
_entity_poly.pdbx_seq_one_letter_code
_entity_poly.pdbx_strand_id
1 'polypeptide(L)'
;MAWKFDNPLYTLSSDDQNEAAKKVWEGESLGGITEDNNRLPVPVIGLLILTIITAFLVTFPLWGQRPNAAIYEEYIALMDSPAVQGKSDKEAMEYIVNKVKSEGSKWAPLQERHPVEMDDLRLIKDAIIELKRQNADLREYTVLGNKLVLANFEGNWITDPNTGKIRRERVQPWWDKGYTIDIFFIVVFCVSVVIAVKRLPPYDWEPTHHGH
;
A
#
# COMPACT_ATOMS: atom_id res chain seq x y z
N MET A 1 24.54 21.66 -8.81
CA MET A 1 23.97 21.49 -7.46
C MET A 1 24.98 20.73 -6.62
N ALA A 2 25.64 21.39 -5.69
CA ALA A 2 26.54 20.74 -4.75
C ALA A 2 25.74 20.22 -3.55
N TRP A 3 26.09 19.05 -3.03
CA TRP A 3 25.51 18.51 -1.80
C TRP A 3 26.55 18.65 -0.69
N LYS A 4 26.18 19.32 0.40
CA LYS A 4 27.03 19.46 1.59
C LYS A 4 26.70 18.33 2.57
N PHE A 5 27.69 17.54 2.96
CA PHE A 5 27.51 16.38 3.87
C PHE A 5 28.34 16.47 5.15
N ASP A 6 29.03 17.59 5.37
CA ASP A 6 29.81 17.87 6.58
C ASP A 6 28.92 18.11 7.80
N ASN A 7 27.76 18.76 7.62
CA ASN A 7 26.74 18.93 8.65
C ASN A 7 25.32 18.81 8.08
N PRO A 8 24.90 17.61 7.65
CA PRO A 8 23.68 17.40 6.85
C PRO A 8 22.38 17.68 7.62
N LEU A 9 22.44 17.70 8.96
CA LEU A 9 21.31 18.06 9.82
C LEU A 9 21.18 19.58 10.01
N TYR A 10 22.20 20.37 9.67
CA TYR A 10 22.15 21.83 9.69
C TYR A 10 21.78 22.39 8.32
N THR A 11 22.55 22.03 7.27
CA THR A 11 22.28 22.44 5.89
C THR A 11 22.79 21.39 4.90
N LEU A 12 22.08 21.25 3.77
CA LEU A 12 22.47 20.43 2.62
C LEU A 12 22.81 21.28 1.38
N SER A 13 22.68 22.60 1.48
CA SER A 13 23.00 23.55 0.42
C SER A 13 24.44 24.05 0.58
N SER A 14 25.09 24.35 -0.54
CA SER A 14 26.34 25.11 -0.51
C SER A 14 26.08 26.57 -0.17
N ASP A 15 27.12 27.27 0.31
CA ASP A 15 26.97 28.62 0.85
C ASP A 15 26.46 29.61 -0.22
N ASP A 16 26.87 29.47 -1.47
CA ASP A 16 26.38 30.23 -2.62
C ASP A 16 24.88 30.03 -2.90
N GLN A 17 24.39 28.78 -2.78
CA GLN A 17 22.98 28.46 -2.96
C GLN A 17 22.13 29.03 -1.81
N ASN A 18 22.67 29.00 -0.60
CA ASN A 18 22.01 29.56 0.56
C ASN A 18 21.90 31.09 0.44
N GLU A 19 22.98 31.77 0.07
CA GLU A 19 22.95 33.22 -0.19
C GLU A 19 22.01 33.61 -1.34
N ALA A 20 21.93 32.80 -2.39
CA ALA A 20 20.95 33.00 -3.45
C ALA A 20 19.50 32.87 -2.93
N ALA A 21 19.22 31.87 -2.10
CA ALA A 21 17.91 31.68 -1.49
C ALA A 21 17.53 32.83 -0.54
N LYS A 22 18.47 33.28 0.30
CA LYS A 22 18.26 34.44 1.19
C LYS A 22 17.91 35.70 0.41
N LYS A 23 18.58 35.97 -0.71
CA LYS A 23 18.28 37.11 -1.59
C LYS A 23 16.87 37.03 -2.20
N VAL A 24 16.40 35.83 -2.53
CA VAL A 24 15.03 35.63 -3.02
C VAL A 24 14.03 35.96 -1.92
N TRP A 25 14.21 35.40 -0.72
CA TRP A 25 13.31 35.61 0.42
C TRP A 25 13.30 37.07 0.91
N GLU A 26 14.44 37.76 0.93
CA GLU A 26 14.50 39.21 1.23
C GLU A 26 13.81 40.08 0.17
N GLY A 27 13.72 39.60 -1.07
CA GLY A 27 13.08 40.31 -2.18
C GLY A 27 11.59 39.98 -2.35
N GLU A 28 11.07 38.98 -1.66
CA GLU A 28 9.69 38.53 -1.79
C GLU A 28 8.74 39.42 -0.99
N SER A 29 8.04 40.31 -1.70
CA SER A 29 6.87 41.01 -1.18
C SER A 29 5.61 40.44 -1.83
N LEU A 30 4.83 39.67 -1.07
CA LEU A 30 3.56 39.08 -1.53
C LEU A 30 2.44 40.11 -1.46
N GLY A 31 2.58 41.22 -2.19
CA GLY A 31 1.60 42.30 -2.22
C GLY A 31 1.52 43.09 -0.89
N GLY A 32 2.65 43.27 -0.21
CA GLY A 32 2.75 43.94 1.09
C GLY A 32 2.69 43.01 2.30
N ILE A 33 2.60 41.68 2.09
CA ILE A 33 2.78 40.66 3.11
C ILE A 33 4.19 40.08 3.00
N THR A 34 4.87 39.95 4.13
CA THR A 34 6.20 39.35 4.27
C THR A 34 6.08 38.00 5.00
N GLU A 35 6.98 37.07 4.70
CA GLU A 35 7.05 35.77 5.37
C GLU A 35 8.28 35.70 6.29
N ASP A 36 8.06 35.22 7.52
CA ASP A 36 9.12 35.01 8.51
C ASP A 36 9.68 33.59 8.43
N ASN A 37 10.96 33.40 8.76
CA ASN A 37 11.60 32.08 8.79
C ASN A 37 11.48 31.40 10.17
N ASN A 38 10.27 31.40 10.74
CA ASN A 38 10.05 30.86 12.07
C ASN A 38 9.91 29.33 12.05
N ARG A 39 10.45 28.68 13.09
CA ARG A 39 10.26 27.24 13.27
C ARG A 39 8.79 26.93 13.53
N LEU A 40 8.31 25.83 12.96
CA LEU A 40 6.99 25.30 13.32
C LEU A 40 6.95 24.98 14.82
N PRO A 41 5.88 25.36 15.53
CA PRO A 41 5.70 25.02 16.93
C PRO A 41 5.75 23.50 17.13
N VAL A 42 6.53 23.04 18.11
CA VAL A 42 6.71 21.60 18.40
C VAL A 42 5.36 20.84 18.55
N PRO A 43 4.31 21.41 19.18
CA PRO A 43 3.01 20.74 19.23
C PRO A 43 2.38 20.49 17.86
N VAL A 44 2.55 21.41 16.91
CA VAL A 44 2.03 21.28 15.54
C VAL A 44 2.79 20.17 14.80
N ILE A 45 4.10 20.07 14.99
CA ILE A 45 4.90 18.97 14.45
C ILE A 45 4.44 17.63 15.04
N GLY A 46 4.19 17.57 16.36
CA GLY A 46 3.67 16.38 17.02
C GLY A 46 2.30 15.95 16.47
N LEU A 47 1.40 16.91 16.25
CA LEU A 47 0.11 16.65 15.61
C LEU A 47 0.25 16.12 14.19
N LEU A 48 1.17 16.68 13.39
CA LEU A 48 1.42 16.23 12.02
C LEU A 48 1.96 14.79 11.97
N ILE A 49 2.87 14.43 12.89
CA ILE A 49 3.36 13.05 12.99
C ILE A 49 2.22 12.12 13.40
N LEU A 50 1.41 12.53 14.38
CA LEU A 50 0.27 11.75 14.84
C LEU A 50 -0.74 11.53 13.71
N THR A 51 -1.08 12.56 12.92
CA THR A 51 -2.01 12.41 11.80
C THR A 51 -1.47 11.50 10.71
N ILE A 52 -0.16 11.55 10.40
CA ILE A 52 0.47 10.60 9.46
C ILE A 52 0.33 9.16 9.98
N ILE A 53 0.66 8.93 11.26
CA ILE A 53 0.55 7.60 11.87
C ILE A 53 -0.92 7.14 11.90
N THR A 54 -1.85 7.99 12.29
CA THR A 54 -3.28 7.66 12.33
C THR A 54 -3.83 7.37 10.93
N ALA A 55 -3.49 8.18 9.94
CA ALA A 55 -3.90 7.95 8.56
C ALA A 55 -3.41 6.58 8.07
N PHE A 56 -2.14 6.26 8.31
CA PHE A 56 -1.57 4.94 8.02
C PHE A 56 -2.34 3.82 8.73
N LEU A 57 -2.57 3.97 10.04
CA LEU A 57 -3.36 3.04 10.85
C LEU A 57 -4.85 3.02 10.49
N VAL A 58 -5.35 3.79 9.54
CA VAL A 58 -6.73 3.68 9.05
C VAL A 58 -6.76 3.15 7.63
N THR A 59 -5.81 3.54 6.78
CA THR A 59 -5.77 3.14 5.38
C THR A 59 -5.12 1.78 5.13
N PHE A 60 -4.32 1.26 6.07
CA PHE A 60 -3.58 -0.01 5.92
C PHE A 60 -4.42 -1.24 5.51
N PRO A 61 -5.66 -1.48 6.00
CA PRO A 61 -6.39 -2.70 5.63
C PRO A 61 -6.92 -2.63 4.20
N LEU A 62 -6.95 -1.44 3.60
CA LEU A 62 -7.62 -1.18 2.32
C LEU A 62 -6.75 -1.55 1.12
N TRP A 63 -5.41 -1.46 1.24
CA TRP A 63 -4.54 -1.45 0.05
C TRP A 63 -3.62 -2.66 -0.13
N GLY A 64 -3.25 -3.39 0.93
CA GLY A 64 -2.20 -4.40 0.79
C GLY A 64 -2.62 -5.85 0.97
N GLN A 65 -3.89 -6.16 1.26
CA GLN A 65 -4.34 -7.55 1.20
C GLN A 65 -4.71 -7.91 -0.24
N ARG A 66 -3.95 -8.82 -0.86
CA ARG A 66 -4.23 -9.28 -2.23
C ARG A 66 -5.24 -10.44 -2.19
N PRO A 67 -6.18 -10.52 -3.15
CA PRO A 67 -7.09 -11.65 -3.23
C PRO A 67 -6.29 -12.92 -3.56
N ASN A 68 -6.53 -13.99 -2.79
CA ASN A 68 -5.98 -15.31 -3.06
C ASN A 68 -7.05 -16.23 -3.68
N ALA A 69 -6.61 -17.32 -4.31
CA ALA A 69 -7.50 -18.26 -4.97
C ALA A 69 -8.47 -18.94 -3.98
N ALA A 70 -8.06 -19.10 -2.71
CA ALA A 70 -8.88 -19.74 -1.68
C ALA A 70 -10.18 -18.97 -1.39
N ILE A 71 -10.19 -17.64 -1.56
CA ILE A 71 -11.39 -16.79 -1.36
C ILE A 71 -12.52 -17.18 -2.31
N TYR A 72 -12.18 -17.57 -3.54
CA TYR A 72 -13.14 -17.81 -4.63
C TYR A 72 -13.49 -19.30 -4.83
N GLU A 73 -12.89 -20.18 -4.05
CA GLU A 73 -13.11 -21.64 -4.14
C GLU A 73 -14.61 -21.99 -3.99
N GLU A 74 -15.27 -21.40 -3.01
CA GLU A 74 -16.70 -21.63 -2.73
C GLU A 74 -17.58 -21.08 -3.86
N TYR A 75 -17.18 -19.97 -4.47
CA TYR A 75 -17.91 -19.39 -5.61
C TYR A 75 -17.83 -20.32 -6.82
N ILE A 76 -16.63 -20.83 -7.11
CA ILE A 76 -16.40 -21.76 -8.22
C ILE A 76 -17.14 -23.08 -8.02
N ALA A 77 -17.21 -23.58 -6.79
CA ALA A 77 -17.99 -24.79 -6.49
C ALA A 77 -19.48 -24.62 -6.82
N LEU A 78 -20.03 -23.42 -6.66
CA LEU A 78 -21.42 -23.12 -6.95
C LEU A 78 -21.68 -22.74 -8.42
N MET A 79 -20.67 -22.33 -9.19
CA MET A 79 -20.83 -21.99 -10.61
C MET A 79 -21.42 -23.15 -11.44
N ASP A 80 -21.04 -24.38 -11.11
CA ASP A 80 -21.52 -25.58 -11.81
C ASP A 80 -22.83 -26.13 -11.24
N SER A 81 -23.40 -25.47 -10.23
CA SER A 81 -24.66 -25.92 -9.65
C SER A 81 -25.82 -25.73 -10.64
N PRO A 82 -26.79 -26.67 -10.71
CA PRO A 82 -27.96 -26.54 -11.59
C PRO A 82 -28.76 -25.26 -11.36
N ALA A 83 -28.67 -24.69 -10.15
CA ALA A 83 -29.33 -23.45 -9.79
C ALA A 83 -28.72 -22.20 -10.44
N VAL A 84 -27.45 -22.26 -10.86
CA VAL A 84 -26.74 -21.18 -11.55
C VAL A 84 -26.81 -21.36 -13.06
N GLN A 85 -26.85 -22.62 -13.52
CA GLN A 85 -26.94 -22.97 -14.94
C GLN A 85 -28.20 -22.38 -15.58
N GLY A 86 -28.03 -21.57 -16.63
CA GLY A 86 -29.13 -20.95 -17.38
C GLY A 86 -29.64 -19.61 -16.83
N LYS A 87 -29.03 -19.08 -15.75
CA LYS A 87 -29.29 -17.70 -15.29
C LYS A 87 -28.47 -16.69 -16.08
N SER A 88 -28.90 -15.43 -16.07
CA SER A 88 -28.04 -14.33 -16.53
C SER A 88 -26.86 -14.15 -15.58
N ASP A 89 -25.74 -13.62 -16.07
CA ASP A 89 -24.48 -13.51 -15.30
C ASP A 89 -24.65 -12.72 -13.99
N LYS A 90 -25.48 -11.67 -14.03
CA LYS A 90 -25.78 -10.87 -12.84
C LYS A 90 -26.58 -11.67 -11.81
N GLU A 91 -27.64 -12.36 -12.24
CA GLU A 91 -28.47 -13.19 -11.35
C GLU A 91 -27.71 -14.41 -10.81
N ALA A 92 -26.83 -14.99 -11.64
CA ALA A 92 -25.92 -16.05 -11.25
C ALA A 92 -25.00 -15.60 -10.11
N MET A 93 -24.35 -14.44 -10.26
CA MET A 93 -23.46 -13.91 -9.24
C MET A 93 -24.19 -13.51 -7.96
N GLU A 94 -25.34 -12.86 -8.06
CA GLU A 94 -26.17 -12.54 -6.90
C GLU A 94 -26.56 -13.82 -6.14
N TYR A 95 -26.95 -14.88 -6.85
CA TYR A 95 -27.26 -16.17 -6.23
C TYR A 95 -26.04 -16.79 -5.52
N ILE A 96 -24.88 -16.84 -6.19
CA ILE A 96 -23.64 -17.39 -5.62
C ILE A 96 -23.24 -16.65 -4.35
N VAL A 97 -23.14 -15.32 -4.42
CA VAL A 97 -22.72 -14.47 -3.30
C VAL A 97 -23.70 -14.62 -2.13
N ASN A 98 -25.00 -14.56 -2.39
CA ASN A 98 -26.02 -14.71 -1.34
C ASN A 98 -25.98 -16.11 -0.69
N LYS A 99 -25.79 -17.16 -1.49
CA LYS A 99 -25.73 -18.52 -0.99
C LYS A 99 -24.52 -18.73 -0.09
N VAL A 100 -23.33 -18.32 -0.54
CA VAL A 100 -22.10 -18.42 0.27
C VAL A 100 -22.18 -17.57 1.54
N LYS A 101 -22.79 -16.38 1.45
CA LYS A 101 -23.04 -15.54 2.63
C LYS A 101 -23.98 -16.22 3.63
N SER A 102 -25.01 -16.90 3.15
CA SER A 102 -25.97 -17.63 4.00
C SER A 102 -25.38 -18.89 4.65
N GLU A 103 -24.45 -19.55 3.97
CA GLU A 103 -23.79 -20.77 4.46
C GLU A 103 -22.64 -20.47 5.45
N GLY A 104 -22.23 -19.20 5.58
CA GLY A 104 -21.24 -18.77 6.58
C GLY A 104 -19.80 -19.04 6.16
N SER A 105 -19.38 -18.47 5.02
CA SER A 105 -17.99 -18.54 4.55
C SER A 105 -16.98 -17.99 5.55
N LYS A 106 -15.89 -18.74 5.77
CA LYS A 106 -14.70 -18.25 6.48
C LYS A 106 -14.02 -17.06 5.78
N TRP A 107 -14.29 -16.88 4.49
CA TRP A 107 -13.71 -15.82 3.66
C TRP A 107 -14.65 -14.63 3.46
N ALA A 108 -15.83 -14.59 4.10
CA ALA A 108 -16.83 -13.55 3.88
C ALA A 108 -16.27 -12.11 3.94
N PRO A 109 -15.42 -11.72 4.91
CA PRO A 109 -14.86 -10.35 4.93
C PRO A 109 -13.94 -10.02 3.75
N LEU A 110 -13.30 -11.04 3.17
CA LEU A 110 -12.41 -10.89 2.02
C LEU A 110 -13.17 -10.92 0.70
N GLN A 111 -14.23 -11.72 0.63
CA GLN A 111 -15.15 -11.73 -0.50
C GLN A 111 -15.85 -10.37 -0.67
N GLU A 112 -16.28 -9.74 0.44
CA GLU A 112 -16.86 -8.39 0.41
C GLU A 112 -15.84 -7.31 -0.01
N ARG A 113 -14.56 -7.49 0.33
CA ARG A 113 -13.48 -6.55 -0.02
C ARG A 113 -13.00 -6.71 -1.45
N HIS A 114 -13.11 -7.90 -2.01
CA HIS A 114 -12.62 -8.23 -3.36
C HIS A 114 -13.77 -8.79 -4.21
N PRO A 115 -14.75 -7.94 -4.58
CA PRO A 115 -15.84 -8.36 -5.45
C PRO A 115 -15.28 -8.79 -6.82
N VAL A 116 -15.94 -9.76 -7.42
CA VAL A 116 -15.59 -10.32 -8.73
C VAL A 116 -16.84 -10.44 -9.58
N GLU A 117 -16.66 -10.36 -10.89
CA GLU A 117 -17.74 -10.61 -11.84
C GLU A 117 -17.78 -12.09 -12.27
N MET A 118 -18.86 -12.49 -12.94
CA MET A 118 -19.01 -13.88 -13.42
C MET A 118 -17.90 -14.24 -14.42
N ASP A 119 -17.51 -13.29 -15.26
CA ASP A 119 -16.44 -13.49 -16.24
C ASP A 119 -15.08 -13.66 -15.57
N ASP A 120 -14.78 -12.90 -14.52
CA ASP A 120 -13.56 -13.09 -13.74
C ASP A 120 -13.48 -14.50 -13.15
N LEU A 121 -14.58 -14.98 -12.57
CA LEU A 121 -14.67 -16.32 -12.03
C LEU A 121 -14.44 -17.39 -13.12
N ARG A 122 -15.02 -17.22 -14.31
CA ARG A 122 -14.80 -18.13 -15.45
C ARG A 122 -13.32 -18.17 -15.86
N LEU A 123 -12.64 -17.03 -15.84
CA LEU A 123 -11.22 -16.95 -16.21
C LEU A 123 -10.31 -17.68 -15.22
N ILE A 124 -10.61 -17.65 -13.93
CA ILE A 124 -9.79 -18.31 -12.90
C ILE A 124 -10.24 -19.74 -12.58
N LYS A 125 -11.45 -20.13 -13.00
CA LYS A 125 -12.09 -21.42 -12.69
C LYS A 125 -11.18 -22.61 -12.97
N ASP A 126 -10.73 -22.76 -14.21
CA ASP A 126 -9.95 -23.92 -14.63
C ASP A 126 -8.62 -24.02 -13.89
N ALA A 127 -7.99 -22.87 -13.64
CA ALA A 127 -6.76 -22.80 -12.86
C ALA A 127 -6.97 -23.23 -11.40
N ILE A 128 -8.06 -22.81 -10.75
CA ILE A 128 -8.38 -23.24 -9.37
C ILE A 128 -8.68 -24.74 -9.33
N ILE A 129 -9.44 -25.27 -10.28
CA ILE A 129 -9.75 -26.71 -10.35
C ILE A 129 -8.46 -27.52 -10.51
N GLU A 130 -7.55 -27.09 -11.37
CA GLU A 130 -6.27 -27.76 -11.59
C GLU A 130 -5.40 -27.71 -10.33
N LEU A 131 -5.32 -26.57 -9.65
CA LEU A 131 -4.60 -26.45 -8.37
C LEU A 131 -5.18 -27.38 -7.29
N LYS A 132 -6.51 -27.53 -7.23
CA LYS A 132 -7.16 -28.48 -6.32
C LYS A 132 -6.85 -29.94 -6.68
N ARG A 133 -6.83 -30.29 -7.97
CA ARG A 133 -6.42 -31.63 -8.44
C ARG A 133 -4.99 -31.95 -8.06
N GLN A 134 -4.13 -30.95 -8.14
CA GLN A 134 -2.75 -31.04 -7.71
C GLN A 134 -2.60 -31.00 -6.18
N ASN A 135 -3.67 -30.92 -5.39
CA ASN A 135 -3.61 -30.79 -3.92
C ASN A 135 -2.71 -29.61 -3.45
N ALA A 136 -2.64 -28.54 -4.25
CA ALA A 136 -1.90 -27.33 -3.92
C ALA A 136 -2.69 -26.44 -2.95
N ASP A 137 -1.98 -25.72 -2.07
CA ASP A 137 -2.62 -24.76 -1.15
C ASP A 137 -3.05 -23.51 -1.92
N LEU A 138 -4.35 -23.33 -2.10
CA LEU A 138 -4.94 -22.19 -2.81
C LEU A 138 -4.61 -20.83 -2.16
N ARG A 139 -4.21 -20.80 -0.88
CA ARG A 139 -3.81 -19.56 -0.18
C ARG A 139 -2.49 -19.01 -0.70
N GLU A 140 -1.66 -19.86 -1.31
CA GLU A 140 -0.38 -19.45 -1.89
C GLU A 140 -0.52 -18.80 -3.28
N TYR A 141 -1.70 -18.87 -3.90
CA TYR A 141 -1.93 -18.33 -5.24
C TYR A 141 -2.72 -17.03 -5.14
N THR A 142 -2.14 -15.94 -5.63
CA THR A 142 -2.76 -14.63 -5.72
C THR A 142 -3.50 -14.50 -7.05
N VAL A 143 -4.70 -13.91 -7.03
CA VAL A 143 -5.47 -13.58 -8.22
C VAL A 143 -4.99 -12.22 -8.76
N LEU A 144 -4.42 -12.22 -9.97
CA LEU A 144 -3.94 -11.03 -10.66
C LEU A 144 -4.65 -10.92 -12.01
N GLY A 145 -5.77 -10.19 -12.03
CA GLY A 145 -6.64 -10.10 -13.20
C GLY A 145 -7.11 -11.50 -13.61
N ASN A 146 -6.71 -11.94 -14.80
CA ASN A 146 -7.09 -13.23 -15.37
C ASN A 146 -6.13 -14.39 -15.05
N LYS A 147 -5.16 -14.22 -14.13
CA LYS A 147 -4.16 -15.25 -13.83
C LYS A 147 -4.06 -15.52 -12.34
N LEU A 148 -3.78 -16.78 -12.01
CA LEU A 148 -3.31 -17.19 -10.69
C LEU A 148 -1.80 -17.22 -10.70
N VAL A 149 -1.20 -16.44 -9.81
CA VAL A 149 0.25 -16.33 -9.67
C VAL A 149 0.63 -16.71 -8.27
N LEU A 150 1.64 -17.57 -8.14
CA LEU A 150 2.20 -17.96 -6.85
C LEU A 150 2.72 -16.71 -6.13
N ALA A 151 2.32 -16.50 -4.89
CA ALA A 151 2.63 -15.29 -4.15
C ALA A 151 4.15 -15.18 -3.92
N ASN A 152 4.66 -13.95 -3.96
CA ASN A 152 6.09 -13.67 -3.79
C ASN A 152 6.46 -13.44 -2.32
N PHE A 153 6.02 -14.35 -1.44
CA PHE A 153 6.34 -14.31 -0.02
C PHE A 153 7.11 -15.57 0.36
N GLU A 154 8.03 -15.44 1.32
CA GLU A 154 8.78 -16.57 1.88
C GLU A 154 8.52 -16.68 3.37
N GLY A 155 7.63 -17.60 3.73
CA GLY A 155 7.21 -17.87 5.10
C GLY A 155 7.94 -19.07 5.72
N ASN A 156 7.19 -19.85 6.48
CA ASN A 156 7.71 -21.01 7.21
C ASN A 156 8.22 -22.11 6.26
N TRP A 157 9.13 -22.94 6.75
CA TRP A 157 9.50 -24.17 6.03
C TRP A 157 8.35 -25.17 6.10
N ILE A 158 7.90 -25.61 4.94
CA ILE A 158 6.85 -26.63 4.81
C ILE A 158 7.35 -27.76 3.92
N THR A 159 6.87 -28.97 4.20
CA THR A 159 7.02 -30.09 3.27
C THR A 159 5.89 -29.98 2.26
N ASP A 160 6.24 -29.84 0.99
CA ASP A 160 5.26 -29.77 -0.08
C ASP A 160 4.45 -31.08 -0.13
N PRO A 161 3.11 -31.02 0.02
CA PRO A 161 2.28 -32.22 -0.01
C PRO A 161 2.34 -32.96 -1.36
N ASN A 162 2.74 -32.29 -2.44
CA ASN A 162 2.71 -32.83 -3.80
C ASN A 162 4.05 -33.41 -4.23
N THR A 163 5.14 -32.80 -3.78
CA THR A 163 6.50 -33.18 -4.19
C THR A 163 7.32 -33.83 -3.08
N GLY A 164 6.86 -33.77 -1.82
CA GLY A 164 7.60 -34.26 -0.65
C GLY A 164 8.88 -33.48 -0.36
N LYS A 165 9.16 -32.41 -1.10
CA LYS A 165 10.35 -31.58 -0.94
C LYS A 165 10.11 -30.49 0.09
N ILE A 166 11.17 -30.15 0.81
CA ILE A 166 11.16 -29.00 1.72
C ILE A 166 11.18 -27.73 0.87
N ARG A 167 10.18 -26.87 1.06
CA ARG A 167 10.10 -25.55 0.44
C ARG A 167 9.62 -24.49 1.43
N ARG A 168 9.68 -23.22 1.02
CA ARG A 168 9.07 -22.12 1.77
C ARG A 168 7.58 -22.03 1.47
N GLU A 169 6.78 -21.80 2.50
CA GLU A 169 5.38 -21.42 2.40
C GLU A 169 5.29 -20.05 1.73
N ARG A 170 4.38 -19.90 0.76
CA ARG A 170 4.22 -18.66 -0.01
C ARG A 170 2.89 -17.99 0.29
N VAL A 171 2.63 -17.77 1.57
CA VAL A 171 1.42 -17.10 2.07
C VAL A 171 1.79 -15.71 2.56
N GLN A 172 0.92 -14.72 2.27
CA GLN A 172 1.07 -13.38 2.81
C GLN A 172 0.96 -13.43 4.35
N PRO A 173 1.95 -12.92 5.10
CA PRO A 173 1.88 -12.89 6.56
C PRO A 173 0.67 -12.07 7.04
N TRP A 174 0.06 -12.48 8.14
CA TRP A 174 -1.07 -11.74 8.73
C TRP A 174 -0.70 -10.30 9.12
N TRP A 175 0.58 -10.09 9.46
CA TRP A 175 1.16 -8.79 9.82
C TRP A 175 1.67 -8.00 8.63
N ASP A 176 1.79 -8.58 7.43
CA ASP A 176 2.27 -7.88 6.23
C ASP A 176 1.19 -7.82 5.13
N LYS A 177 0.12 -7.09 5.44
CA LYS A 177 -0.93 -6.72 4.50
C LYS A 177 -0.64 -5.38 3.80
N GLY A 178 0.61 -5.15 3.38
CA GLY A 178 1.06 -3.89 2.77
C GLY A 178 1.96 -3.02 3.65
N TYR A 179 2.32 -3.49 4.84
CA TYR A 179 3.13 -2.71 5.78
C TYR A 179 4.52 -2.43 5.23
N THR A 180 5.14 -3.42 4.58
CA THR A 180 6.50 -3.25 4.06
C THR A 180 6.58 -2.21 2.93
N ILE A 181 5.59 -2.18 2.03
CA ILE A 181 5.58 -1.21 0.92
C ILE A 181 5.28 0.20 1.42
N ASP A 182 4.36 0.35 2.37
CA ASP A 182 3.99 1.67 2.88
C ASP A 182 5.12 2.30 3.70
N ILE A 183 5.86 1.52 4.49
CA ILE A 183 7.07 2.00 5.20
C ILE A 183 8.09 2.56 4.22
N PHE A 184 8.30 1.89 3.08
CA PHE A 184 9.21 2.37 2.05
C PHE A 184 8.81 3.76 1.54
N PHE A 185 7.53 3.97 1.21
CA PHE A 185 7.04 5.27 0.77
C PHE A 185 7.13 6.35 1.85
N ILE A 186 6.86 6.01 3.11
CA ILE A 186 7.01 6.94 4.24
C ILE A 186 8.46 7.36 4.42
N VAL A 187 9.40 6.41 4.39
CA VAL A 187 10.83 6.71 4.50
C VAL A 187 11.26 7.61 3.35
N VAL A 188 10.86 7.29 2.12
CA VAL A 188 11.15 8.13 0.95
C VAL A 188 10.56 9.53 1.10
N PHE A 189 9.30 9.66 1.55
CA PHE A 189 8.66 10.94 1.80
C PHE A 189 9.39 11.75 2.88
N CYS A 190 9.63 11.15 4.07
CA CYS A 190 10.33 11.81 5.17
C CYS A 190 11.73 12.25 4.77
N VAL A 191 12.49 11.41 4.07
CA VAL A 191 13.83 11.76 3.56
C VAL A 191 13.73 12.90 2.55
N SER A 192 12.75 12.87 1.64
CA SER A 192 12.54 13.95 0.66
C SER A 192 12.19 15.28 1.33
N VAL A 193 11.34 15.27 2.35
CA VAL A 193 10.99 16.45 3.14
C VAL A 193 12.22 16.98 3.88
N VAL A 194 13.01 16.11 4.53
CA VAL A 194 14.25 16.53 5.20
C VAL A 194 15.21 17.16 4.19
N ILE A 195 15.37 16.58 3.00
CA ILE A 195 16.23 17.16 1.96
C ILE A 195 15.73 18.54 1.53
N ALA A 196 14.42 18.69 1.30
CA ALA A 196 13.83 19.97 0.91
C ALA A 196 14.03 21.03 1.98
N VAL A 197 13.71 20.70 3.24
CA VAL A 197 13.84 21.62 4.38
C VAL A 197 15.29 22.01 4.64
N LYS A 198 16.22 21.05 4.61
CA LYS A 198 17.64 21.32 4.87
C LYS A 198 18.34 22.04 3.72
N ARG A 199 17.66 22.25 2.59
CA ARG A 199 18.14 23.10 1.49
C ARG A 199 17.69 24.55 1.59
N LEU A 200 16.73 24.85 2.45
CA LEU A 200 16.32 26.22 2.75
C LEU A 200 17.36 26.93 3.63
N PRO A 201 17.33 28.28 3.70
CA PRO A 201 18.13 29.02 4.66
C PRO A 201 17.93 28.52 6.09
N PRO A 202 18.99 28.52 6.91
CA PRO A 202 18.93 28.00 8.27
C PRO A 202 18.01 28.85 9.14
N TYR A 203 17.37 28.23 10.13
CA TYR A 203 16.36 28.87 10.99
C TYR A 203 16.90 29.94 11.94
N ASP A 204 18.23 30.11 12.01
CA ASP A 204 18.88 31.21 12.74
C ASP A 204 18.92 32.51 11.90
N TRP A 205 18.58 32.43 10.62
CA TRP A 205 18.45 33.56 9.72
C TRP A 205 16.98 33.86 9.43
N GLU A 206 16.63 35.15 9.48
CA GLU A 206 15.30 35.67 9.19
C GLU A 206 15.43 36.83 8.20
N PRO A 207 14.57 36.90 7.16
CA PRO A 207 14.56 38.03 6.24
C PRO A 207 14.09 39.29 6.97
N THR A 208 14.80 40.40 6.76
CA THR A 208 14.45 41.70 7.34
C THR A 208 13.46 42.47 6.48
N HIS A 209 13.35 42.13 5.19
CA HIS A 209 12.45 42.67 4.15
C HIS A 209 12.58 44.17 3.86
N HIS A 210 13.16 44.91 4.80
CA HIS A 210 13.34 46.35 4.81
C HIS A 210 14.72 46.59 5.40
N GLY A 211 15.74 46.69 4.54
CA GLY A 211 17.11 47.00 4.95
C GLY A 211 17.15 48.27 5.80
N HIS A 212 17.22 48.10 7.11
CA HIS A 212 17.46 49.11 8.13
C HIS A 212 18.58 48.63 9.05
#